data_AF-A0A1I3U1F3-F1
#
_entry.id   AF-A0A1I3U1F3-F1
#
_cell.length_a   1.000
_cell.length_b   1.000
_cell.length_c   1.000
_cell.angle_alpha   90.00
_cell.angle_beta   90.00
_cell.angle_gamma   90.00
#
_symmetry.space_group_name_H-M   'P 1'
#
loop_
_entity.id
_entity.type
_entity.pdbx_description
1 polymer ?
#
loop_
_entity_poly.entity_id
_entity_poly.type
_entity_poly.pdbx_seq_one_letter_code
_entity_poly.pdbx_strand_id
1 'polypeptide(L)' 'MFIRILRHYKGGTITISDVPLPKGNMEISTEDRQVVDKYIRVLEELNIFGDIEITFAEVKSKYTTSRGATYDKG' A
#
# COMPACT_ATOMS: atom_id res chain seq x y z
N MET A 1 -5.55 13.13 9.83
CA MET A 1 -6.77 12.32 9.69
C MET A 1 -6.39 11.07 8.92
N PHE A 2 -6.99 9.93 9.25
CA PHE A 2 -6.74 8.67 8.56
C PHE A 2 -8.03 8.15 7.95
N ILE A 3 -7.91 7.41 6.85
CA ILE A 3 -9.03 6.74 6.21
C ILE A 3 -8.74 5.26 5.99
N ARG A 4 -9.81 4.53 5.63
CA ARG A 4 -9.76 3.16 5.17
C ARG A 4 -10.04 3.13 3.67
N ILE A 5 -9.20 2.43 2.92
CA ILE A 5 -9.44 2.15 1.50
C ILE A 5 -9.98 0.74 1.39
N LEU A 6 -11.13 0.59 0.74
CA LEU A 6 -11.71 -0.71 0.38
C LEU A 6 -11.73 -0.84 -1.15
N ARG A 7 -11.25 -1.98 -1.64
CA ARG A 7 -11.20 -2.31 -3.07
C ARG A 7 -11.70 -3.74 -3.25
N HIS A 8 -12.66 -3.94 -4.15
CA HIS A 8 -12.99 -5.28 -4.61
C HIS A 8 -11.77 -5.90 -5.29
N TYR A 9 -11.45 -7.14 -4.93
CA TYR A 9 -10.22 -7.80 -5.36
C TYR A 9 -10.42 -9.30 -5.51
N LYS A 10 -10.15 -9.84 -6.71
CA LYS A 10 -10.19 -11.27 -7.09
C LYS A 10 -10.72 -12.25 -6.01
N GLY A 11 -12.04 -12.37 -5.93
CA GLY A 11 -12.71 -13.31 -5.02
C GLY A 11 -12.92 -12.83 -3.58
N GLY A 12 -12.63 -11.56 -3.30
CA GLY A 12 -12.81 -10.93 -1.98
C GLY A 12 -12.62 -9.41 -2.03
N THR A 13 -12.11 -8.85 -0.94
CA THR A 13 -11.89 -7.42 -0.74
C THR A 13 -10.52 -7.15 -0.14
N ILE A 14 -9.79 -6.17 -0.70
CA ILE A 14 -8.61 -5.60 -0.06
C ILE A 14 -9.05 -4.41 0.79
N THR A 15 -8.66 -4.45 2.05
CA THR A 15 -8.89 -3.38 3.02
C THR A 15 -7.55 -2.86 3.55
N ILE A 16 -7.26 -1.59 3.25
CA ILE A 16 -6.05 -0.91 3.72
C ILE A 16 -6.45 0.12 4.78
N SER A 17 -6.03 -0.07 6.03
CA SER A 17 -6.30 0.86 7.13
C SER A 17 -5.22 1.93 7.29
N ASP A 18 -5.53 2.97 8.07
CA ASP A 18 -4.58 3.99 8.53
C ASP A 18 -3.88 4.76 7.40
N VAL A 19 -4.58 4.97 6.29
CA VAL A 19 -4.04 5.76 5.16
C VAL A 19 -4.13 7.24 5.51
N PRO A 20 -3.01 7.99 5.54
CA PRO A 20 -3.01 9.39 5.94
C PRO A 20 -3.68 10.26 4.87
N LEU A 21 -4.54 11.17 5.32
CA LEU A 21 -5.02 12.28 4.49
C LEU A 21 -4.14 13.51 4.69
N PRO A 22 -3.68 14.17 3.61
CA PRO A 22 -3.06 15.47 3.71
C PRO A 22 -4.01 16.47 4.39
N LYS A 23 -3.45 17.41 5.17
CA LYS A 23 -4.24 18.37 5.94
C LYS A 23 -5.11 19.22 5.00
N GLY A 24 -6.42 19.22 5.24
CA GLY A 24 -7.39 19.98 4.44
C GLY A 24 -7.87 19.26 3.18
N ASN A 25 -7.39 18.05 2.89
CA ASN A 25 -7.82 17.26 1.75
C ASN A 25 -8.78 16.13 2.18
N MET A 26 -9.71 15.80 1.28
CA MET A 26 -10.61 14.64 1.40
C MET A 26 -10.05 13.39 0.71
N GLU A 27 -8.96 13.55 -0.04
CA GLU A 27 -8.31 12.47 -0.80
C GLU A 27 -6.88 12.25 -0.32
N ILE A 28 -6.41 11.01 -0.45
CA ILE A 28 -5.02 10.63 -0.21
C ILE A 28 -4.09 11.32 -1.21
N SER A 29 -2.82 11.47 -0.85
CA SER A 29 -1.80 12.01 -1.76
C SER A 29 -1.62 11.13 -3.01
N THR A 30 -1.13 11.72 -4.10
CA THR A 30 -0.78 10.98 -5.31
C THR A 30 0.30 9.94 -5.04
N GLU A 31 1.31 10.27 -4.21
CA GLU A 31 2.37 9.31 -3.87
C GLU A 31 1.82 8.11 -3.09
N ASP A 32 0.96 8.34 -2.10
CA ASP A 32 0.39 7.26 -1.30
C ASP A 32 -0.59 6.41 -2.14
N ARG A 33 -1.30 7.02 -3.10
CA ARG A 33 -2.13 6.27 -4.09
C ARG A 33 -1.27 5.34 -4.93
N GLN A 34 -0.13 5.80 -5.44
CA GLN A 34 0.79 4.96 -6.22
C GLN A 34 1.32 3.77 -5.42
N VAL A 35 1.58 3.96 -4.12
CA VAL A 35 2.00 2.87 -3.23
C VAL A 35 0.90 1.82 -3.08
N VAL A 36 -0.35 2.24 -2.88
CA VAL A 36 -1.52 1.34 -2.84
C VAL A 36 -1.67 0.56 -4.14
N ASP A 37 -1.63 1.26 -5.28
CA ASP A 37 -1.80 0.64 -6.60
C ASP A 37 -0.68 -0.37 -6.90
N LYS A 38 0.56 -0.05 -6.50
CA LYS A 38 1.70 -0.99 -6.61
C LYS A 38 1.49 -2.23 -5.76
N TYR A 39 0.94 -2.08 -4.55
CA TYR A 39 0.63 -3.22 -3.69
C TYR A 39 -0.41 -4.16 -4.31
N ILE A 40 -1.51 -3.60 -4.78
CA ILE A 40 -2.57 -4.37 -5.45
C ILE A 40 -2.00 -5.12 -6.65
N ARG A 41 -1.18 -4.46 -7.48
CA ARG A 41 -0.53 -5.10 -8.63
C ARG A 41 0.36 -6.27 -8.24
N VAL A 42 1.15 -6.15 -7.17
CA VAL A 42 1.98 -7.28 -6.68
C VAL A 42 1.12 -8.46 -6.25
N LEU A 43 0.00 -8.21 -5.56
CA LEU A 43 -0.94 -9.28 -5.22
C LEU A 43 -1.47 -9.97 -6.49
N GLU A 44 -1.74 -9.20 -7.55
CA GLU A 44 -2.23 -9.75 -8.82
C GLU A 44 -1.19 -10.62 -9.51
N GLU A 45 0.07 -10.18 -9.53
CA GLU A 45 1.20 -10.91 -10.11
C GLU A 45 1.46 -12.22 -9.35
N LEU A 46 1.25 -12.22 -8.03
CA LEU A 46 1.38 -13.40 -7.17
C LEU A 46 0.15 -14.32 -7.17
N ASN A 47 -0.92 -13.96 -7.89
CA ASN A 47 -2.19 -14.70 -7.92
C ASN A 47 -2.74 -14.96 -6.51
N ILE A 48 -2.73 -13.94 -5.65
CA ILE A 48 -3.38 -14.03 -4.33
C ILE A 48 -4.88 -13.79 -4.51
N PHE A 49 -5.71 -14.54 -3.79
CA PHE A 49 -7.17 -14.46 -3.84
C PHE A 49 -7.76 -14.33 -2.43
N GLY A 50 -8.98 -13.77 -2.35
CA GLY A 50 -9.74 -13.65 -1.11
C GLY A 50 -9.58 -12.31 -0.40
N ASP A 51 -10.03 -12.27 0.85
CA ASP A 51 -10.03 -11.06 1.67
C ASP A 51 -8.65 -10.79 2.27
N ILE A 52 -8.21 -9.53 2.18
CA ILE A 52 -6.91 -9.08 2.65
C ILE A 52 -7.12 -7.85 3.53
N GLU A 53 -6.66 -7.92 4.78
CA GLU A 53 -6.60 -6.78 5.68
C GLU A 53 -5.13 -6.42 5.97
N ILE A 54 -4.76 -5.16 5.78
CA ILE A 54 -3.38 -4.68 5.98
C ILE A 54 -3.37 -3.20 6.39
N THR A 55 -2.38 -2.77 7.17
CA THR A 55 -2.19 -1.35 7.47
C THR A 55 -1.39 -0.65 6.37
N PHE A 56 -1.62 0.65 6.18
CA PHE A 56 -0.85 1.41 5.20
C PHE A 56 0.66 1.48 5.53
N ALA A 57 1.02 1.41 6.81
CA ALA A 57 2.41 1.35 7.25
C ALA A 57 3.11 0.06 6.77
N GLU A 58 2.43 -1.08 6.86
CA GLU A 58 2.92 -2.36 6.34
C GLU A 58 3.03 -2.37 4.82
N VAL A 59 2.11 -1.69 4.12
CA VAL A 59 2.24 -1.51 2.67
C VAL A 59 3.49 -0.67 2.37
N LYS A 60 3.67 0.49 3.01
CA LYS A 60 4.82 1.36 2.77
C LYS A 60 6.15 0.67 3.06
N SER A 61 6.26 -0.06 4.18
CA SER A 61 7.52 -0.70 4.59
C SER A 61 8.08 -1.65 3.53
N LYS A 62 7.22 -2.25 2.69
CA LYS A 62 7.60 -3.13 1.57
C LYS A 62 8.08 -2.39 0.34
N TYR A 63 7.75 -1.10 0.18
CA TYR A 63 8.08 -0.32 -1.01
C TYR A 63 9.04 0.84 -0.75
N THR A 64 9.26 1.22 0.52
CA THR A 64 10.25 2.25 0.90
C THR A 64 11.66 1.69 1.10
N THR A 65 11.88 0.37 1.00
CA THR A 65 13.20 -0.28 1.14
C THR A 65 14.06 -0.24 -0.12
N SER A 66 13.88 0.73 -1.01
CA SER A 66 14.71 0.90 -2.21
C SER A 66 15.35 2.28 -2.28
N ARG A 67 16.21 2.59 -1.28
CA ARG A 67 17.37 3.49 -1.39
C ARG A 67 18.11 3.48 -0.04
N GLY A 68 19.14 2.65 0.09
CA GLY A 68 19.98 2.62 1.29
C GLY A 68 20.81 1.37 1.55
N ALA A 69 20.71 0.30 0.75
CA ALA A 69 21.75 -0.74 0.75
C ALA A 69 22.92 -0.24 -0.10
N THR A 70 23.70 0.69 0.44
CA THR A 70 25.10 0.84 0.02
C THR A 70 25.76 -0.51 0.26
N TYR A 71 26.16 -1.17 -0.83
CA TYR A 71 27.09 -2.27 -0.78
C TYR A 71 28.41 -1.74 -0.20
N ASP A 72 28.61 -1.94 1.10
CA ASP A 72 29.93 -1.78 1.70
C ASP A 72 30.74 -3.01 1.29
N LYS A 73 31.56 -2.85 0.25
CA LYS A 73 32.65 -3.77 -0.06
C LYS A 73 33.82 -3.39 0.85
N GLY A 74 33.89 -4.02 2.02
CA GLY A 74 35.09 -4.16 2.82
C GLY A 74 35.74 -5.50 2.58
#